data_AF-A0AAD9XGQ0-F1
#
_entry.id   AF-A0AAD9XGQ0-F1
#
_cell.length_a   1.000
_cell.length_b   1.000
_cell.length_c   1.000
_cell.angle_alpha   90.00
_cell.angle_beta   90.00
_cell.angle_gamma   90.00
#
_symmetry.space_group_name_H-M   'P 1'
#
loop_
_entity.id
_entity.type
_entity.pdbx_description
1 polymer ?
#
loop_
_entity_poly.entity_id
_entity_poly.type
_entity_poly.pdbx_seq_one_letter_code
_entity_poly.pdbx_strand_id
1 'polypeptide(L)'
;METKSHLWDFLYGELKKAKEEIREELKNVESNYRPIFEIVDEKSEGRLDSPLHLAAYVVNPYYFFNGPTSSIYTSKVSSGFYTFTEILYPDDLDKLNLFVNIEFGKYLNKEGFFGRPMVLKGCEKNDEFYNPDKQINFLFNLVD
;
A
#
# COMPACT_ATOMS: atom_id res chain seq x y z
N MET A 1 8.97 25.83 2.95
CA MET A 1 8.34 25.16 1.82
C MET A 1 8.95 23.77 1.76
N GLU A 2 8.45 22.87 2.61
CA GLU A 2 8.93 21.48 2.65
C GLU A 2 8.39 20.76 1.43
N THR A 3 9.31 20.29 0.60
CA THR A 3 9.03 19.46 -0.56
C THR A 3 8.36 18.17 -0.10
N LYS A 4 7.09 17.99 -0.45
CA LYS A 4 6.33 16.74 -0.29
C LYS A 4 7.14 15.57 -0.88
N SER A 5 7.83 14.80 -0.05
CA SER A 5 8.45 13.53 -0.44
C SER A 5 7.42 12.39 -0.55
N HIS A 6 6.14 12.70 -0.31
CA HIS A 6 5.03 11.77 -0.11
C HIS A 6 4.42 11.13 -1.36
N LEU A 7 5.10 11.02 -2.51
CA LEU A 7 4.48 10.46 -3.73
C LEU A 7 4.67 8.95 -3.87
N TRP A 8 5.74 8.39 -3.33
CA TRP A 8 6.10 6.98 -3.53
C TRP A 8 5.09 6.01 -2.90
N ASP A 9 4.56 6.35 -1.71
CA ASP A 9 3.61 5.51 -0.96
C ASP A 9 2.19 5.52 -1.55
N PHE A 10 1.95 6.35 -2.55
CA PHE A 10 0.65 6.45 -3.22
C PHE A 10 0.68 5.96 -4.65
N LEU A 11 1.86 5.79 -5.25
CA LEU A 11 2.03 5.54 -6.67
C LEU A 11 1.20 4.36 -7.16
N TYR A 12 1.32 3.21 -6.50
CA TYR A 12 0.59 2.00 -6.90
C TYR A 12 -0.92 2.11 -6.65
N GLY A 13 -1.31 2.75 -5.54
CA GLY A 13 -2.73 2.94 -5.21
C GLY A 13 -3.44 3.92 -6.15
N GLU A 14 -2.80 5.03 -6.51
CA GLU A 14 -3.32 5.96 -7.52
C GLU A 14 -3.35 5.35 -8.92
N LEU A 15 -2.36 4.51 -9.28
CA LEU A 15 -2.40 3.76 -10.52
C LEU A 15 -3.63 2.84 -10.60
N LYS A 16 -3.97 2.15 -9.51
CA LYS A 16 -5.18 1.31 -9.44
C LYS A 16 -6.45 2.13 -9.55
N LYS A 17 -6.54 3.28 -8.86
CA LYS A 17 -7.68 4.19 -8.99
C LYS A 17 -7.86 4.67 -10.42
N ALA A 18 -6.78 5.10 -11.08
CA ALA A 18 -6.82 5.52 -12.48
C ALA A 18 -7.33 4.39 -13.41
N LYS A 19 -6.93 3.14 -13.17
CA LYS A 19 -7.47 1.99 -13.91
C LYS A 19 -8.98 1.85 -13.68
N GLU A 20 -9.47 1.91 -12.44
CA GLU A 20 -10.92 1.84 -12.18
C GLU A 20 -11.70 3.01 -12.80
N GLU A 21 -11.18 4.24 -12.73
CA GLU A 21 -11.79 5.42 -13.38
C GLU A 21 -11.90 5.25 -14.90
N ILE A 22 -10.84 4.75 -15.56
CA ILE A 22 -10.85 4.45 -17.00
C ILE A 22 -11.91 3.38 -17.32
N ARG A 23 -12.01 2.33 -16.50
CA ARG A 23 -13.00 1.28 -16.67
C ARG A 23 -14.43 1.81 -16.55
N GLU A 24 -14.68 2.67 -15.57
CA GLU A 24 -15.98 3.30 -15.34
C GLU A 24 -16.37 4.23 -16.50
N GLU A 25 -15.45 5.10 -16.94
CA GLU A 25 -15.66 6.02 -18.07
C GLU A 25 -15.95 5.27 -19.38
N LEU A 26 -15.28 4.13 -19.58
CA LEU A 26 -15.50 3.23 -20.72
C LEU A 26 -16.68 2.26 -20.51
N LYS A 27 -17.57 2.59 -19.56
CA LYS A 27 -18.85 1.91 -19.29
C LYS A 27 -18.71 0.43 -18.99
N ASN A 28 -17.60 0.02 -18.39
CA ASN A 28 -17.28 -1.37 -18.09
C ASN A 28 -17.23 -2.30 -19.32
N VAL A 29 -17.10 -1.75 -20.53
CA VAL A 29 -16.97 -2.55 -21.76
C VAL A 29 -15.51 -3.00 -21.90
N GLU A 30 -15.22 -4.27 -21.57
CA GLU A 30 -13.85 -4.82 -21.50
C GLU A 30 -13.02 -4.56 -22.75
N SER A 31 -13.60 -4.73 -23.94
CA SER A 31 -12.89 -4.46 -25.21
C SER A 31 -12.36 -3.04 -25.34
N ASN A 32 -12.92 -2.08 -24.59
CA ASN A 32 -12.55 -0.68 -24.66
C ASN A 32 -11.38 -0.34 -23.73
N TYR A 33 -11.33 -0.91 -22.51
CA TYR A 33 -10.29 -0.59 -21.53
C TYR A 33 -9.16 -1.62 -21.45
N ARG A 34 -9.40 -2.88 -21.86
CA ARG A 34 -8.38 -3.94 -21.78
C ARG A 34 -7.07 -3.58 -22.50
N PRO A 35 -7.08 -3.06 -23.75
CA PRO A 35 -5.83 -2.66 -24.41
C PRO A 35 -5.07 -1.56 -23.67
N ILE A 36 -5.78 -0.65 -23.00
CA ILE A 36 -5.19 0.41 -22.19
C ILE A 36 -4.53 -0.20 -20.94
N PHE A 37 -5.22 -1.14 -20.29
CA PHE A 37 -4.69 -1.82 -19.12
C PHE A 37 -3.45 -2.65 -19.44
N GLU A 38 -3.43 -3.34 -20.58
CA GLU A 38 -2.25 -4.09 -21.05
C GLU A 38 -1.03 -3.18 -21.19
N ILE A 39 -1.18 -1.99 -21.79
CA ILE A 39 -0.11 -0.99 -21.90
C ILE A 39 0.32 -0.51 -20.52
N VAL A 40 -0.63 -0.19 -19.64
CA VAL A 40 -0.32 0.26 -18.27
C VAL A 40 0.45 -0.81 -17.50
N ASP A 41 0.02 -2.06 -17.59
CA ASP A 41 0.64 -3.19 -16.89
C ASP A 41 2.06 -3.43 -17.43
N GLU A 42 2.25 -3.43 -18.75
CA GLU A 42 3.57 -3.53 -19.40
C GLU A 42 4.53 -2.41 -18.95
N LYS A 43 4.05 -1.17 -18.87
CA LYS A 43 4.90 -0.03 -18.46
C LYS A 43 5.16 0.04 -16.96
N SER A 44 4.29 -0.59 -16.17
CA SER A 44 4.40 -0.62 -14.71
C SER A 44 5.35 -1.71 -14.23
N GLU A 45 5.46 -2.80 -14.97
CA GLU A 45 6.20 -4.01 -14.60
C GLU A 45 7.66 -3.71 -14.17
N GLY A 46 8.01 -4.18 -12.97
CA GLY A 46 9.32 -4.01 -12.35
C GLY A 46 9.62 -2.58 -11.90
N ARG A 47 8.69 -1.64 -12.09
CA ARG A 47 8.89 -0.21 -11.83
C ARG A 47 7.86 0.32 -10.85
N LEU A 48 6.64 0.59 -11.34
CA LEU A 48 5.54 1.15 -10.53
C LEU A 48 4.89 0.08 -9.65
N ASP A 49 5.15 -1.19 -9.92
CA ASP A 49 4.74 -2.34 -9.14
C ASP A 49 5.95 -3.08 -8.51
N SER A 50 7.06 -2.38 -8.30
CA SER A 50 8.20 -2.93 -7.56
C SER A 50 7.80 -3.38 -6.15
N PRO A 51 8.55 -4.31 -5.51
CA PRO A 51 8.30 -4.71 -4.13
C PRO A 51 8.13 -3.54 -3.16
N LEU A 52 8.94 -2.48 -3.31
CA LEU A 52 8.83 -1.26 -2.50
C LEU A 52 7.45 -0.59 -2.66
N HIS A 53 7.01 -0.35 -3.89
CA HIS A 53 5.73 0.32 -4.14
C HIS A 53 4.53 -0.53 -3.71
N LEU A 54 4.62 -1.85 -3.87
CA LEU A 54 3.60 -2.78 -3.41
C LEU A 54 3.54 -2.82 -1.88
N ALA A 55 4.67 -2.89 -1.21
CA ALA A 55 4.73 -2.85 0.26
C ALA A 55 4.21 -1.53 0.80
N ALA A 56 4.60 -0.40 0.20
CA ALA A 56 4.12 0.92 0.58
C ALA A 56 2.59 1.04 0.44
N TYR A 57 2.02 0.48 -0.64
CA TYR A 57 0.57 0.39 -0.80
C TYR A 57 -0.12 -0.43 0.31
N VAL A 58 0.49 -1.54 0.74
CA VAL A 58 -0.02 -2.38 1.83
C VAL A 58 0.02 -1.64 3.17
N VAL A 59 1.12 -0.97 3.50
CA VAL A 59 1.29 -0.32 4.81
C VAL A 59 0.68 1.08 4.89
N ASN A 60 0.26 1.67 3.77
CA ASN A 60 -0.39 2.98 3.73
C ASN A 60 -1.83 2.89 4.26
N PRO A 61 -2.12 3.46 5.46
CA PRO A 61 -3.43 3.35 6.12
C PRO A 61 -4.62 3.84 5.29
N TYR A 62 -4.40 4.84 4.42
CA TYR A 62 -5.44 5.36 3.56
C TYR A 62 -5.97 4.31 2.58
N TYR A 63 -5.09 3.49 1.99
CA TYR A 63 -5.53 2.38 1.13
C TYR A 63 -5.93 1.17 1.93
N PHE A 64 -5.18 0.83 2.98
CA PHE A 64 -5.41 -0.39 3.75
C PHE A 64 -6.73 -0.35 4.54
N PHE A 65 -7.05 0.77 5.20
CA PHE A 65 -8.25 0.86 6.04
C PHE A 65 -9.53 1.25 5.29
N ASN A 66 -9.43 1.90 4.13
CA ASN A 66 -10.59 2.38 3.38
C ASN A 66 -10.84 1.64 2.05
N GLY A 67 -9.85 0.89 1.55
CA GLY A 67 -9.97 0.16 0.29
C GLY A 67 -10.63 -1.22 0.45
N PRO A 68 -11.04 -1.86 -0.65
CA PRO A 68 -11.50 -3.24 -0.62
C PRO A 68 -10.36 -4.14 -0.14
N THR A 69 -10.62 -4.94 0.89
CA THR A 69 -9.65 -5.88 1.48
C THR A 69 -9.07 -6.83 0.41
N SER A 70 -9.90 -7.30 -0.51
CA SER A 70 -9.50 -8.17 -1.64
C SER A 70 -8.40 -7.55 -2.54
N SER A 71 -8.31 -6.23 -2.56
CA SER A 71 -7.39 -5.48 -3.41
C SER A 71 -5.93 -5.53 -2.92
N ILE A 72 -5.73 -5.89 -1.65
CA ILE A 72 -4.43 -5.99 -0.97
C ILE A 72 -3.97 -7.44 -0.90
N TYR A 73 -4.89 -8.39 -0.73
CA TYR A 73 -4.58 -9.82 -0.67
C TYR A 73 -4.39 -10.49 -2.04
N THR A 74 -4.22 -9.73 -3.12
CA THR A 74 -3.86 -10.31 -4.42
C THR A 74 -2.47 -10.95 -4.36
N SER A 75 -2.25 -12.02 -5.12
CA SER A 75 -0.95 -12.72 -5.14
C SER A 75 0.22 -11.76 -5.44
N LYS A 76 0.04 -10.81 -6.37
CA LYS A 76 1.05 -9.81 -6.73
C LYS A 76 1.39 -8.88 -5.58
N VAL A 77 0.38 -8.27 -4.95
CA VAL A 77 0.59 -7.32 -3.85
C VAL A 77 1.17 -8.02 -2.63
N SER A 78 0.63 -9.17 -2.24
CA SER A 78 1.14 -9.97 -1.12
C SER A 78 2.59 -10.41 -1.36
N SER A 79 2.91 -10.92 -2.54
CA SER A 79 4.28 -11.34 -2.89
C SER A 79 5.26 -10.16 -2.88
N GLY A 80 4.86 -9.00 -3.42
CA GLY A 80 5.68 -7.79 -3.38
C GLY A 80 5.95 -7.31 -1.96
N PHE A 81 4.94 -7.34 -1.09
CA PHE A 81 5.10 -7.01 0.33
C PHE A 81 6.12 -7.93 1.00
N TYR A 82 5.97 -9.25 0.90
CA TYR A 82 6.91 -10.20 1.53
C TYR A 82 8.33 -10.07 0.96
N THR A 83 8.46 -9.93 -0.36
CA THR A 83 9.77 -9.70 -1.02
C THR A 83 10.44 -8.45 -0.46
N PHE A 84 9.69 -7.36 -0.26
CA PHE A 84 10.24 -6.14 0.33
C PHE A 84 10.65 -6.34 1.79
N THR A 85 9.88 -7.08 2.58
CA THR A 85 10.25 -7.36 3.98
C THR A 85 11.54 -8.17 4.08
N GLU A 86 11.74 -9.17 3.21
CA GLU A 86 12.97 -9.96 3.12
C GLU A 86 14.17 -9.10 2.72
N ILE A 87 13.99 -8.11 1.85
CA ILE A 87 15.03 -7.13 1.48
C ILE A 87 15.39 -6.23 2.66
N LEU A 88 14.41 -5.84 3.49
CA LEU A 88 14.61 -4.93 4.61
C LEU A 88 15.38 -5.60 5.76
N TYR A 89 15.12 -6.89 6.01
CA TYR A 89 15.73 -7.67 7.08
C TYR A 89 16.40 -8.94 6.51
N PRO A 90 17.50 -8.79 5.75
CA PRO A 90 18.17 -9.92 5.11
C PRO A 90 18.73 -10.86 6.17
N ASP A 91 18.37 -12.15 6.07
CA ASP A 91 18.81 -13.23 6.95
C ASP A 91 18.45 -13.09 8.44
N ASP A 92 17.60 -12.13 8.82
CA ASP A 92 17.13 -11.92 10.20
C ASP A 92 15.70 -12.44 10.37
N LEU A 93 15.58 -13.76 10.55
CA LEU A 93 14.30 -14.44 10.70
C LEU A 93 13.52 -13.98 11.94
N ASP A 94 14.22 -13.55 13.01
CA ASP A 94 13.58 -13.07 14.23
C ASP A 94 12.92 -11.72 13.99
N LYS A 95 13.60 -10.77 13.32
CA LYS A 95 13.01 -9.50 12.90
C LYS A 95 11.89 -9.68 11.89
N LEU A 96 12.06 -10.57 10.91
CA LEU A 96 11.01 -10.88 9.94
C LEU A 96 9.75 -11.42 10.63
N ASN A 97 9.92 -12.36 11.56
CA ASN A 97 8.81 -12.91 12.33
C ASN A 97 8.14 -11.82 13.20
N LEU A 98 8.92 -10.98 13.88
CA LEU A 98 8.39 -9.87 14.68
C LEU A 98 7.62 -8.87 13.80
N PHE A 99 8.19 -8.44 12.67
CA PHE A 99 7.53 -7.50 11.76
C PHE A 99 6.26 -8.10 11.17
N VAL A 100 6.35 -9.26 10.51
CA VAL A 100 5.26 -9.82 9.71
C VAL A 100 4.15 -10.41 10.58
N ASN A 101 4.51 -11.21 11.59
CA ASN A 101 3.53 -11.99 12.34
C ASN A 101 3.01 -11.26 13.59
N ILE A 102 3.75 -10.28 14.12
CA ILE A 102 3.36 -9.57 15.34
C ILE A 102 2.94 -8.13 15.02
N GLU A 103 3.85 -7.28 14.56
CA GLU A 103 3.57 -5.84 14.42
C GLU A 103 2.64 -5.54 13.25
N PHE A 104 2.86 -6.18 12.11
CA PHE A 104 1.95 -6.09 10.98
C PHE A 104 0.60 -6.75 11.30
N GLY A 105 0.58 -7.85 12.07
CA GLY A 105 -0.65 -8.44 12.59
C GLY A 105 -1.50 -7.45 13.40
N LYS A 106 -0.88 -6.71 14.32
CA LYS A 106 -1.55 -5.63 15.08
C LYS A 106 -2.08 -4.53 14.16
N TYR A 107 -1.31 -4.13 13.15
CA TYR A 107 -1.74 -3.15 12.16
C TYR A 107 -2.98 -3.62 11.39
N LEU A 108 -2.95 -4.85 10.85
CA LEU A 108 -4.07 -5.47 10.13
C LEU A 108 -5.35 -5.47 10.97
N ASN A 109 -5.23 -5.83 12.25
CA ASN A 109 -6.33 -5.93 13.20
C ASN A 109 -6.73 -4.58 13.83
N LYS A 110 -6.05 -3.48 13.48
CA LYS A 110 -6.25 -2.15 14.08
C LYS A 110 -6.10 -2.20 15.62
N GLU A 111 -5.12 -2.94 16.11
CA GLU A 111 -4.85 -3.08 17.55
C GLU A 111 -4.08 -1.87 18.09
N GLY A 112 -4.28 -1.57 19.38
CA GLY A 112 -3.51 -0.55 20.10
C GLY A 112 -3.60 0.84 19.49
N PHE A 113 -2.45 1.40 19.08
CA PHE A 113 -2.37 2.74 18.50
C PHE A 113 -3.09 2.85 17.14
N PHE A 114 -3.02 1.80 16.31
CA PHE A 114 -3.57 1.78 14.95
C PHE A 114 -5.10 1.90 14.92
N GLY A 115 -5.79 1.39 15.95
CA GLY A 115 -7.25 1.44 16.04
C GLY A 115 -7.82 2.66 16.74
N ARG A 116 -7.01 3.63 17.18
CA ARG A 116 -7.53 4.80 17.88
C ARG A 116 -8.44 5.62 16.95
N PRO A 117 -9.62 6.09 17.39
CA PRO A 117 -10.56 6.81 16.53
C PRO A 117 -9.94 8.02 15.82
N MET A 118 -9.08 8.77 16.50
CA MET A 118 -8.33 9.91 15.92
C MET A 118 -7.39 9.50 14.78
N VAL A 119 -6.78 8.31 14.88
CA VAL A 119 -5.86 7.76 13.87
C VAL A 119 -6.67 7.32 12.67
N LEU A 120 -7.72 6.51 12.89
CA LEU A 120 -8.61 6.06 11.82
C LEU A 120 -9.26 7.23 11.08
N LYS A 121 -9.69 8.28 11.81
CA LYS A 121 -10.29 9.47 11.22
C LYS A 121 -9.32 10.21 10.28
N GLY A 122 -8.06 10.32 10.68
CA GLY A 122 -7.02 10.93 9.85
C GLY A 122 -6.72 10.13 8.58
N CYS A 123 -6.97 8.82 8.57
CA CYS A 123 -6.75 7.96 7.41
C CYS A 123 -7.87 7.97 6.38
N GLU A 124 -9.06 8.49 6.68
CA GLU A 124 -10.23 8.42 5.78
C GLU A 124 -10.01 9.16 4.46
N LYS A 125 -9.15 10.18 4.45
CA LYS A 125 -8.92 11.06 3.31
C LYS A 125 -7.43 11.26 3.07
N ASN A 126 -7.05 11.30 1.80
CA ASN A 126 -5.74 11.77 1.38
C ASN A 126 -5.81 13.28 1.14
N ASP A 127 -5.90 14.07 2.21
CA ASP A 127 -5.92 15.53 2.17
C ASP A 127 -4.63 16.14 2.75
N GLU A 128 -4.56 17.47 2.86
CA GLU A 128 -3.37 18.17 3.36
C GLU A 128 -3.01 17.85 4.82
N PHE A 129 -3.92 17.24 5.58
CA PHE A 129 -3.69 16.84 6.97
C PHE A 129 -3.27 15.37 7.10
N TYR A 130 -3.35 14.60 6.01
CA TYR A 130 -2.91 13.21 5.99
C TYR A 130 -1.40 13.10 5.87
N ASN A 131 -0.79 12.34 6.78
CA ASN A 131 0.61 11.98 6.73
C ASN A 131 0.76 10.47 7.01
N PRO A 132 1.04 9.65 5.98
CA PRO A 132 1.19 8.21 6.13
C PRO A 132 2.44 7.84 6.96
N ASP A 133 3.49 8.65 6.91
CA ASP A 133 4.78 8.41 7.57
C ASP A 133 4.62 8.21 9.08
N LYS A 134 3.64 8.86 9.72
CA LYS A 134 3.41 8.70 11.16
C LYS A 134 3.11 7.26 11.56
N GLN A 135 2.30 6.55 10.79
CA GLN A 135 1.95 5.16 11.08
C GLN A 135 2.96 4.19 10.51
N ILE A 136 3.49 4.50 9.32
CA ILE A 136 4.53 3.70 8.68
C ILE A 136 5.79 3.66 9.57
N ASN A 137 6.27 4.82 10.02
CA ASN A 137 7.42 4.88 10.93
C ASN A 137 7.13 4.19 12.27
N PHE A 138 5.91 4.31 12.80
CA PHE A 138 5.55 3.61 14.02
C PHE A 138 5.59 2.08 13.82
N LEU A 139 5.13 1.57 12.67
CA LEU A 139 5.19 0.14 12.35
C LEU A 139 6.63 -0.37 12.21
N PHE A 140 7.50 0.36 11.52
CA PHE A 140 8.89 -0.05 11.29
C PHE A 140 9.77 0.09 12.53
N ASN A 141 9.60 1.14 13.35
CA ASN A 141 10.39 1.36 14.57
C ASN A 141 10.10 0.33 15.69
N LEU A 142 9.08 -0.52 15.57
CA LEU A 142 8.79 -1.56 16.56
C LEU A 142 9.68 -2.80 16.42
N VAL A 143 10.51 -2.86 15.37
CA VAL A 143 11.34 -4.01 15.02
C VAL A 143 12.85 -3.67 15.06
N ASP A 144 13.19 -2.41 15.31
CA ASP A 144 14.57 -1.90 15.48
C ASP A 144 14.87 -1.53 16.94
#